data_AF-A0A259Q0F4-F1
#
_entry.id   AF-A0A259Q0F4-F1
#
_cell.length_a   1.000
_cell.length_b   1.000
_cell.length_c   1.000
_cell.angle_alpha   90.00
_cell.angle_beta   90.00
_cell.angle_gamma   90.00
#
_symmetry.space_group_name_H-M   'P 1'
#
loop_
_entity.id
_entity.type
_entity.pdbx_description
1 polymer ?
#
loop_
_entity_poly.entity_id
_entity_poly.type
_entity_poly.pdbx_seq_one_letter_code
_entity_poly.pdbx_strand_id
1 'polypeptide(L)'
;LSELHPERFSVRFQHAVREVLATSRDPLDENAKQALDCLERDHAVPWTTACNLLPGLAACFARQHDLPSEDVYETLRAESAEMAWISTEGQTFNHATDRVADVEALAARLRAEGYSVKDRVEVSQSGRVRQTALRAALVRRALGGAAPREVPGSFFEFISRSARPGTSLPAGMDMGFDTSNATGIFKMTAR
;
A
#
# COMPACT_ATOMS: atom_id res chain seq x y z
N LEU A 1 7.97 3.36 1.25
CA LEU A 1 7.20 3.13 2.49
C LEU A 1 6.59 4.46 2.90
N SER A 2 5.39 4.46 3.46
CA SER A 2 4.73 5.68 3.96
C SER A 2 4.47 5.54 5.45
N GLU A 3 4.59 6.65 6.18
CA GLU A 3 4.34 6.72 7.62
C GLU A 3 3.25 7.74 7.91
N LEU A 4 2.34 7.39 8.83
CA LEU A 4 1.38 8.34 9.37
C LEU A 4 2.00 9.04 10.58
N HIS A 5 1.73 10.34 10.73
CA HIS A 5 2.16 11.19 11.84
C HIS A 5 0.97 11.62 12.71
N PRO A 6 0.51 10.79 13.69
CA PRO A 6 -0.71 11.05 14.47
C PRO A 6 -0.66 12.34 15.28
N GLU A 7 0.53 12.80 15.67
CA GLU A 7 0.77 14.02 16.45
C GLU A 7 0.27 15.29 15.77
N ARG A 8 -0.02 15.23 14.46
CA ARG A 8 -0.57 16.34 13.66
C ARG A 8 -2.10 16.43 13.71
N PHE A 9 -2.76 15.49 14.37
CA PHE A 9 -4.22 15.36 14.44
C PHE A 9 -4.74 15.66 15.85
N SER A 10 -6.07 15.64 16.03
CA SER A 10 -6.69 15.90 17.32
C SER A 10 -6.25 14.89 18.40
N VAL A 11 -6.34 15.28 19.68
CA VAL A 11 -6.05 14.37 20.80
C VAL A 11 -6.95 13.14 20.76
N ARG A 12 -8.20 13.31 20.31
CA ARG A 12 -9.17 12.21 20.14
C ARG A 12 -8.71 11.23 19.06
N PHE A 13 -8.24 11.73 17.92
CA PHE A 13 -7.67 10.91 16.85
C PHE A 13 -6.43 10.15 17.34
N GLN A 14 -5.51 10.83 18.03
CA GLN A 14 -4.31 10.20 18.59
C GLN A 14 -4.66 9.06 19.56
N HIS A 15 -5.71 9.23 20.37
CA HIS A 15 -6.20 8.16 21.23
C HIS A 15 -6.75 6.97 20.43
N ALA A 16 -7.57 7.21 19.40
CA ALA A 16 -8.08 6.17 18.52
C ALA A 16 -6.96 5.40 17.80
N VAL A 17 -5.91 6.09 17.34
CA VAL A 17 -4.73 5.44 16.75
C VAL A 17 -4.05 4.52 17.77
N ARG A 18 -3.83 4.99 18.99
CA ARG A 18 -3.22 4.17 20.05
C ARG A 18 -4.05 2.94 20.37
N GLU A 19 -5.37 3.07 20.43
CA GLU A 19 -6.28 1.95 20.70
C GLU A 19 -6.18 0.86 19.63
N VAL A 20 -6.15 1.24 18.35
CA VAL A 20 -5.91 0.29 17.24
C VAL A 20 -4.56 -0.41 17.39
N LEU A 21 -3.50 0.38 17.53
CA LEU A 21 -2.13 -0.17 17.50
C LEU A 21 -1.77 -0.96 18.76
N ALA A 22 -2.47 -0.78 19.88
CA ALA A 22 -2.22 -1.49 21.14
C ALA A 22 -2.36 -3.02 21.04
N THR A 23 -3.05 -3.52 20.02
CA THR A 23 -3.25 -4.97 19.79
C THR A 23 -2.31 -5.53 18.71
N SER A 24 -1.38 -4.73 18.21
CA SER A 24 -0.43 -5.15 17.18
C SER A 24 0.47 -6.27 17.68
N ARG A 25 0.69 -7.27 16.83
CA ARG A 25 1.60 -8.39 17.08
C ARG A 25 2.83 -8.27 16.19
N ASP A 26 3.98 -8.73 16.68
CA ASP A 26 5.16 -8.91 15.84
C ASP A 26 4.98 -10.22 15.03
N PRO A 27 4.87 -10.15 13.69
CA PRO A 27 4.70 -11.33 12.85
C PRO A 27 6.00 -12.13 12.67
N LEU A 28 7.16 -11.59 13.08
CA LEU A 28 8.45 -12.26 12.96
C LEU A 28 8.81 -12.97 14.27
N ASP A 29 8.99 -14.29 14.18
CA ASP A 29 9.54 -15.08 15.28
C ASP A 29 11.06 -14.90 15.39
N GLU A 30 11.64 -15.45 16.45
CA GLU A 30 13.08 -15.34 16.72
C GLU A 30 13.93 -16.06 15.67
N ASN A 31 13.42 -17.12 15.04
CA ASN A 31 14.13 -17.82 13.97
C ASN A 31 14.22 -16.96 12.72
N ALA A 32 13.13 -16.26 12.38
CA ALA A 32 13.09 -15.33 11.26
C ALA A 32 14.04 -14.16 11.48
N LYS A 33 14.09 -13.61 12.70
CA LYS A 33 15.03 -12.54 13.08
C LYS A 33 16.48 -13.00 12.94
N GLN A 34 16.83 -14.17 13.46
CA GLN A 34 18.18 -14.74 13.30
C GLN A 34 18.55 -15.00 11.84
N ALA A 35 17.60 -15.44 11.02
CA ALA A 35 17.82 -15.64 9.58
C ALA A 35 18.07 -14.30 8.87
N LEU A 36 17.37 -13.24 9.26
CA LEU A 36 17.61 -11.88 8.77
C LEU A 36 18.98 -11.35 9.21
N ASP A 37 19.38 -11.57 10.47
CA ASP A 37 20.72 -11.19 10.95
C ASP A 37 21.84 -11.91 10.18
N CYS A 38 21.64 -13.20 9.87
CA CYS A 38 22.55 -13.95 9.01
C CYS A 38 22.59 -13.38 7.59
N LEU A 39 21.43 -13.06 7.01
CA LEU A 39 21.35 -12.48 5.68
C LEU A 39 22.03 -11.11 5.61
N GLU A 40 21.89 -10.28 6.64
CA GLU A 40 22.55 -8.98 6.72
C GLU A 40 24.08 -9.14 6.77
N ARG A 41 24.56 -10.00 7.66
CA ARG A 41 26.00 -10.22 7.89
C ARG A 41 26.69 -10.90 6.71
N ASP A 42 26.08 -11.95 6.18
CA ASP A 42 26.71 -12.87 5.23
C ASP A 42 26.27 -12.60 3.77
N HIS A 43 25.30 -11.70 3.56
CA HIS A 43 24.67 -11.39 2.27
C HIS A 43 24.04 -12.58 1.53
N ALA A 44 23.92 -13.72 2.23
CA ALA A 44 23.29 -14.92 1.74
C ALA A 44 22.83 -15.78 2.92
N VAL A 45 21.83 -16.61 2.68
CA VAL A 45 21.40 -17.69 3.57
C VAL A 45 21.21 -18.97 2.75
N PRO A 46 21.29 -20.16 3.37
CA PRO A 46 20.95 -21.40 2.69
C PRO A 46 19.55 -21.35 2.09
N TRP A 47 19.35 -22.01 0.94
CA TRP A 47 18.05 -22.06 0.26
C TRP A 47 16.91 -22.52 1.17
N THR A 48 17.16 -23.52 2.02
CA THR A 48 16.18 -24.01 3.01
C THR A 48 15.81 -22.94 4.03
N THR A 49 16.78 -22.17 4.52
CA THR A 49 16.53 -21.01 5.40
C THR A 49 15.70 -19.95 4.69
N ALA A 50 16.01 -19.64 3.41
CA ALA A 50 15.23 -18.70 2.63
C ALA A 50 13.77 -19.16 2.46
N CYS A 51 13.54 -20.42 2.12
CA CYS A 51 12.19 -21.00 2.01
C CYS A 51 11.40 -20.93 3.32
N ASN A 52 12.07 -21.12 4.46
CA ASN A 52 11.43 -21.05 5.78
C ASN A 52 11.17 -19.60 6.21
N LEU A 53 12.02 -18.65 5.81
CA LEU A 53 11.89 -17.24 6.15
C LEU A 53 10.77 -16.55 5.34
N LEU A 54 10.60 -16.92 4.06
CA LEU A 54 9.68 -16.25 3.13
C LEU A 54 8.23 -16.14 3.64
N PRO A 55 7.59 -17.19 4.20
CA PRO A 55 6.24 -17.07 4.76
C PRO A 55 6.13 -16.05 5.90
N GLY A 56 7.14 -15.97 6.77
CA GLY A 56 7.18 -14.99 7.86
C GLY A 56 7.28 -13.56 7.34
N LEU A 57 8.15 -13.33 6.33
CA LEU A 57 8.25 -12.02 5.67
C LEU A 57 6.96 -11.63 4.95
N ALA A 58 6.31 -12.59 4.28
CA ALA A 58 5.02 -12.35 3.64
C ALA A 58 3.94 -11.99 4.66
N ALA A 59 3.95 -12.61 5.83
CA ALA A 59 3.02 -12.32 6.92
C ALA A 59 3.19 -10.91 7.51
N CYS A 60 4.35 -10.27 7.36
CA CYS A 60 4.53 -8.85 7.72
C CYS A 60 3.60 -7.93 6.92
N PHE A 61 3.26 -8.28 5.69
CA PHE A 61 2.38 -7.49 4.81
C PHE A 61 0.90 -7.81 5.05
N ALA A 62 0.49 -7.78 6.31
CA ALA A 62 -0.86 -8.06 6.77
C ALA A 62 -1.30 -7.08 7.87
N ARG A 63 -2.55 -7.18 8.30
CA ARG A 63 -3.02 -6.48 9.50
C ARG A 63 -2.55 -7.22 10.75
N GLN A 64 -1.70 -6.58 11.55
CA GLN A 64 -1.15 -7.17 12.77
C GLN A 64 -1.96 -6.84 14.03
N HIS A 65 -2.75 -5.78 14.00
CA HIS A 65 -3.73 -5.41 15.01
C HIS A 65 -5.10 -6.04 14.76
N ASP A 66 -5.92 -6.10 15.79
CA ASP A 66 -7.32 -6.49 15.68
C ASP A 66 -8.14 -5.43 14.94
N LEU A 67 -9.31 -5.81 14.39
CA LEU A 67 -10.19 -4.80 13.78
C LEU A 67 -10.68 -3.80 14.83
N PRO A 68 -10.69 -2.49 14.54
CA PRO A 68 -11.23 -1.49 15.44
C PRO A 68 -12.74 -1.69 15.63
N SER A 69 -13.27 -1.11 16.71
CA SER A 69 -14.71 -0.85 16.81
C SER A 69 -15.17 0.16 15.74
N GLU A 70 -16.47 0.21 15.50
CA GLU A 70 -17.04 1.15 14.52
C GLU A 70 -16.80 2.62 14.93
N ASP A 71 -16.94 2.95 16.21
CA ASP A 71 -16.72 4.31 16.72
C ASP A 71 -15.26 4.76 16.56
N VAL A 72 -14.30 3.85 16.77
CA VAL A 72 -12.88 4.12 16.56
C VAL A 72 -12.61 4.33 15.07
N TYR A 73 -13.12 3.46 14.21
CA TYR A 73 -12.99 3.59 12.76
C TYR A 73 -13.55 4.92 12.24
N GLU A 74 -14.76 5.31 12.65
CA GLU A 74 -15.38 6.56 12.22
C GLU A 74 -14.66 7.79 12.81
N THR A 75 -14.12 7.69 14.03
CA THR A 75 -13.25 8.74 14.60
C THR A 75 -11.99 8.95 13.75
N LEU A 76 -11.34 7.87 13.30
CA LEU A 76 -10.18 7.95 12.41
C LEU A 76 -10.57 8.51 11.04
N ARG A 77 -11.65 8.00 10.44
CA ARG A 77 -12.13 8.40 9.11
C ARG A 77 -12.51 9.87 9.04
N ALA A 78 -13.00 10.45 10.12
CA ALA A 78 -13.38 11.86 10.18
C ALA A 78 -12.19 12.81 9.96
N GLU A 79 -10.97 12.40 10.29
CA GLU A 79 -9.77 13.25 10.16
C GLU A 79 -8.76 12.72 9.13
N SER A 80 -8.74 11.40 8.86
CA SER A 80 -7.83 10.79 7.88
C SER A 80 -8.42 9.51 7.25
N ALA A 81 -8.63 9.55 5.94
CA ALA A 81 -9.00 8.36 5.17
C ALA A 81 -7.89 7.31 5.17
N GLU A 82 -6.63 7.76 5.25
CA GLU A 82 -5.43 6.94 5.31
C GLU A 82 -5.41 6.07 6.56
N MET A 83 -5.60 6.70 7.73
CA MET A 83 -5.59 5.96 8.99
C MET A 83 -6.82 5.08 9.15
N ALA A 84 -7.97 5.48 8.63
CA ALA A 84 -9.14 4.62 8.55
C ALA A 84 -8.83 3.34 7.74
N TRP A 85 -8.17 3.47 6.59
CA TRP A 85 -7.72 2.32 5.78
C TRP A 85 -6.69 1.45 6.52
N ILE A 86 -5.67 2.06 7.14
CA ILE A 86 -4.67 1.35 7.95
C ILE A 86 -5.35 0.59 9.11
N SER A 87 -6.39 1.15 9.72
CA SER A 87 -7.10 0.47 10.80
C SER A 87 -7.77 -0.82 10.36
N THR A 88 -8.19 -0.94 9.09
CA THR A 88 -8.86 -2.14 8.57
C THR A 88 -7.95 -3.11 7.82
N GLU A 89 -6.89 -2.59 7.18
CA GLU A 89 -5.99 -3.36 6.30
C GLU A 89 -4.55 -3.50 6.87
N GLY A 90 -4.17 -2.67 7.84
CA GLY A 90 -2.86 -2.68 8.47
C GLY A 90 -1.71 -2.43 7.49
N GLN A 91 -0.77 -3.37 7.44
CA GLN A 91 0.45 -3.28 6.62
C GLN A 91 0.32 -4.02 5.28
N THR A 92 -0.88 -4.47 4.93
CA THR A 92 -1.13 -5.02 3.59
C THR A 92 -0.75 -4.02 2.51
N PHE A 93 -0.34 -4.52 1.34
CA PHE A 93 -0.08 -3.65 0.19
C PHE A 93 -1.34 -2.88 -0.20
N ASN A 94 -1.25 -1.56 -0.07
CA ASN A 94 -2.30 -0.66 -0.50
C ASN A 94 -2.56 -0.77 -2.02
N HIS A 95 -1.50 -1.03 -2.79
CA HIS A 95 -1.61 -1.40 -4.18
C HIS A 95 -0.40 -2.21 -4.64
N ALA A 96 -0.54 -2.86 -5.78
CA ALA A 96 0.56 -3.37 -6.58
C ALA A 96 0.63 -2.57 -7.89
N THR A 97 1.84 -2.37 -8.40
CA THR A 97 2.06 -1.63 -9.65
C THR A 97 2.67 -2.53 -10.70
N ASP A 98 1.98 -2.69 -11.84
CA ASP A 98 2.50 -3.37 -13.02
C ASP A 98 3.16 -2.37 -13.99
N ARG A 99 4.32 -2.74 -14.52
CA ARG A 99 5.04 -1.91 -15.49
C ARG A 99 4.64 -2.28 -16.91
N VAL A 100 4.04 -1.33 -17.60
CA VAL A 100 3.51 -1.49 -18.96
C VAL A 100 4.21 -0.57 -19.94
N ALA A 101 4.26 -0.96 -21.21
CA ALA A 101 4.93 -0.19 -22.26
C ALA A 101 4.27 1.19 -22.46
N ASP A 102 2.93 1.24 -22.46
CA ASP A 102 2.15 2.45 -22.66
C ASP A 102 0.89 2.45 -21.78
N VAL A 103 0.93 3.28 -20.73
CA VAL A 103 -0.16 3.39 -19.76
C VAL A 103 -1.40 4.10 -20.32
N GLU A 104 -1.26 4.98 -21.32
CA GLU A 104 -2.37 5.72 -21.91
C GLU A 104 -3.20 4.79 -22.80
N ALA A 105 -2.52 4.02 -23.66
CA ALA A 105 -3.15 2.99 -24.47
C ALA A 105 -3.84 1.92 -23.61
N LEU A 106 -3.18 1.48 -22.52
CA LEU A 106 -3.78 0.56 -21.57
C LEU A 106 -5.03 1.15 -20.89
N ALA A 107 -4.95 2.40 -20.41
CA ALA A 107 -6.07 3.05 -19.75
C ALA A 107 -7.27 3.20 -20.69
N ALA A 108 -7.05 3.57 -21.96
CA ALA A 108 -8.09 3.64 -22.97
C ALA A 108 -8.77 2.29 -23.19
N ARG A 109 -7.97 1.21 -23.32
CA ARG A 109 -8.48 -0.15 -23.47
C ARG A 109 -9.30 -0.61 -22.26
N LEU A 110 -8.77 -0.44 -21.05
CA LEU A 110 -9.48 -0.82 -19.81
C LEU A 110 -10.82 -0.07 -19.67
N ARG A 111 -10.86 1.23 -20.01
CA ARG A 111 -12.12 1.99 -20.02
C ARG A 111 -13.12 1.46 -21.06
N ALA A 112 -12.65 1.13 -22.26
CA ALA A 112 -13.50 0.53 -23.30
C ALA A 112 -14.06 -0.84 -22.89
N GLU A 113 -13.31 -1.60 -22.09
CA GLU A 113 -13.74 -2.87 -21.49
C GLU A 113 -14.65 -2.70 -20.25
N GLY A 114 -14.93 -1.46 -19.83
CA GLY A 114 -15.83 -1.16 -18.71
C GLY A 114 -15.18 -1.16 -17.32
N TYR A 115 -13.85 -1.25 -17.23
CA TYR A 115 -13.16 -1.13 -15.95
C TYR A 115 -13.20 0.30 -15.41
N SER A 116 -13.32 0.44 -14.09
CA SER A 116 -13.26 1.74 -13.43
C SER A 116 -11.80 2.18 -13.23
N VAL A 117 -11.27 2.92 -14.20
CA VAL A 117 -9.92 3.48 -14.20
C VAL A 117 -9.99 4.94 -13.73
N LYS A 118 -8.92 5.46 -13.09
CA LYS A 118 -8.75 6.91 -12.85
C LYS A 118 -9.05 7.71 -14.13
N ASP A 119 -9.68 8.86 -13.97
CA ASP A 119 -10.09 9.69 -15.11
C ASP A 119 -8.88 10.24 -15.89
N ARG A 120 -7.78 10.53 -15.17
CA ARG A 120 -6.56 11.10 -15.74
C ARG A 120 -5.35 10.21 -15.46
N VAL A 121 -4.49 10.08 -16.47
CA VAL A 121 -3.15 9.55 -16.30
C VAL A 121 -2.31 10.64 -15.63
N GLU A 122 -1.65 10.27 -14.53
CA GLU A 122 -0.72 11.15 -13.82
C GLU A 122 0.64 11.09 -14.53
N VAL A 123 1.26 12.25 -14.71
CA VAL A 123 2.54 12.39 -15.40
C VAL A 123 3.49 13.11 -14.46
N SER A 124 4.66 12.52 -14.20
CA SER A 124 5.69 13.14 -13.37
C SER A 124 6.14 14.48 -13.94
N GLN A 125 6.70 15.35 -13.11
CA GLN A 125 7.25 16.64 -13.56
C GLN A 125 8.23 16.48 -14.74
N SER A 126 8.98 15.38 -14.76
CA SER A 126 9.93 15.05 -15.83
C SER A 126 9.31 14.53 -17.13
N GLY A 127 8.03 14.15 -17.12
CA GLY A 127 7.34 13.48 -18.22
C GLY A 127 7.77 12.03 -18.48
N ARG A 128 8.72 11.48 -17.70
CA ARG A 128 9.30 10.14 -17.92
C ARG A 128 8.59 9.04 -17.16
N VAL A 129 7.80 9.38 -16.15
CA VAL A 129 6.99 8.42 -15.39
C VAL A 129 5.53 8.80 -15.59
N ARG A 130 4.73 7.84 -16.05
CA ARG A 130 3.29 8.00 -16.24
C ARG A 130 2.56 6.89 -15.49
N GLN A 131 1.49 7.21 -14.79
CA GLN A 131 0.77 6.27 -13.93
C GLN A 131 -0.75 6.40 -14.06
N THR A 132 -1.45 5.28 -13.93
CA THR A 132 -2.91 5.25 -13.74
C THR A 132 -3.25 4.09 -12.82
N ALA A 133 -4.47 4.06 -12.29
CA ALA A 133 -4.93 2.99 -11.40
C ALA A 133 -6.38 2.60 -11.68
N LEU A 134 -6.71 1.37 -11.35
CA LEU A 134 -8.10 0.95 -11.14
C LEU A 134 -8.62 1.54 -9.81
N ARG A 135 -9.94 1.73 -9.69
CA ARG A 135 -10.55 2.03 -8.39
C ARG A 135 -10.33 0.90 -7.40
N ALA A 136 -10.17 1.25 -6.13
CA ALA A 136 -9.98 0.25 -5.08
C ALA A 136 -11.18 -0.69 -5.01
N ALA A 137 -10.88 -1.97 -4.84
CA ALA A 137 -11.92 -2.96 -4.56
C ALA A 137 -12.52 -2.67 -3.19
N LEU A 138 -13.82 -2.88 -3.03
CA LEU A 138 -14.46 -2.85 -1.73
C LEU A 138 -14.27 -4.21 -1.07
N VAL A 139 -13.94 -4.18 0.22
CA VAL A 139 -13.76 -5.38 1.04
C VAL A 139 -14.72 -5.34 2.21
N ARG A 140 -15.21 -6.51 2.62
CA ARG A 140 -16.10 -6.61 3.79
C ARG A 140 -15.28 -6.81 5.05
N ARG A 141 -15.54 -6.00 6.08
CA ARG A 141 -14.87 -6.07 7.40
C ARG A 141 -15.91 -6.02 8.52
N ALA A 142 -15.75 -6.91 9.50
CA ALA A 142 -16.56 -6.97 10.71
C ALA A 142 -15.92 -6.14 11.82
N LEU A 143 -16.13 -4.81 11.79
CA LEU A 143 -15.55 -3.88 12.77
C LEU A 143 -16.03 -4.24 14.18
N GLY A 144 -15.12 -4.46 15.13
CA GLY A 144 -15.43 -4.88 16.49
C GLY A 144 -16.25 -6.18 16.60
N GLY A 145 -16.25 -7.02 15.56
CA GLY A 145 -17.08 -8.24 15.51
C GLY A 145 -18.54 -8.00 15.10
N ALA A 146 -18.91 -6.78 14.69
CA ALA A 146 -20.24 -6.46 14.16
C ALA A 146 -20.48 -7.07 12.76
N ALA A 147 -21.70 -6.88 12.22
CA ALA A 147 -22.03 -7.33 10.88
C ALA A 147 -21.06 -6.74 9.83
N PRO A 148 -20.54 -7.53 8.87
CA PRO A 148 -19.54 -7.04 7.93
C PRO A 148 -20.08 -5.92 7.03
N ARG A 149 -19.40 -4.76 7.02
CA ARG A 149 -19.66 -3.63 6.13
C ARG A 149 -18.57 -3.47 5.07
N GLU A 150 -18.91 -2.81 3.98
CA GLU A 150 -17.94 -2.46 2.94
C GLU A 150 -17.05 -1.31 3.38
N VAL A 151 -15.75 -1.52 3.27
CA VAL A 151 -14.71 -0.50 3.41
C VAL A 151 -13.78 -0.57 2.19
N PRO A 152 -13.04 0.51 1.89
CA PRO A 152 -12.08 0.51 0.80
C PRO A 152 -10.94 -0.49 1.08
N GLY A 153 -10.63 -1.34 0.12
CA GLY A 153 -9.48 -2.25 0.15
C GLY A 153 -8.31 -1.72 -0.69
N SER A 154 -7.57 -2.62 -1.31
CA SER A 154 -6.43 -2.28 -2.19
C SER A 154 -6.88 -1.99 -3.63
N PHE A 155 -5.98 -1.39 -4.40
CA PHE A 155 -6.16 -1.19 -5.85
C PHE A 155 -4.99 -1.73 -6.65
N PHE A 156 -5.14 -1.74 -7.98
CA PHE A 156 -4.07 -2.11 -8.91
C PHE A 156 -3.66 -0.90 -9.73
N GLU A 157 -2.36 -0.64 -9.78
CA GLU A 157 -1.75 0.49 -10.49
C GLU A 157 -0.97 0.00 -11.71
N PHE A 158 -0.86 0.87 -12.72
CA PHE A 158 -0.02 0.65 -13.90
C PHE A 158 0.94 1.82 -14.07
N ILE A 159 2.18 1.52 -14.49
CA ILE A 159 3.24 2.52 -14.68
C ILE A 159 4.00 2.32 -15.98
N SER A 160 4.25 3.42 -16.70
CA SER A 160 5.22 3.45 -17.80
C SER A 160 6.41 4.32 -17.40
N ARG A 161 7.63 3.81 -17.66
CA ARG A 161 8.89 4.47 -17.32
C ARG A 161 9.78 4.59 -18.56
N SER A 162 10.15 5.81 -18.92
CA SER A 162 11.13 6.11 -19.97
C SER A 162 12.57 6.03 -19.44
N ALA A 163 13.54 5.96 -20.36
CA ALA A 163 14.95 6.06 -20.00
C ALA A 163 15.31 7.49 -19.55
N ARG A 164 16.31 7.61 -18.68
CA ARG A 164 16.94 8.89 -18.34
C ARG A 164 17.67 9.46 -19.57
N PRO A 165 17.87 10.78 -19.64
CA PRO A 165 18.61 11.41 -20.74
C PRO A 165 19.97 10.75 -20.97
N GLY A 166 20.31 10.46 -22.24
CA GLY A 166 21.58 9.82 -22.61
C GLY A 166 21.70 8.33 -22.31
N THR A 167 20.60 7.67 -21.91
CA THR A 167 20.59 6.23 -21.59
C THR A 167 19.51 5.47 -22.38
N SER A 168 19.55 4.13 -22.35
CA SER A 168 18.58 3.26 -23.00
C SER A 168 17.92 2.30 -22.01
N LEU A 169 16.68 1.88 -22.29
CA LEU A 169 16.01 0.84 -21.51
C LEU A 169 16.65 -0.54 -21.75
N PRO A 170 16.60 -1.47 -20.76
CA PRO A 170 16.06 -1.29 -19.42
C PRO A 170 17.03 -0.64 -18.42
N ALA A 171 18.34 -0.63 -18.71
CA ALA A 171 19.39 -0.21 -17.76
C ALA A 171 19.30 1.28 -17.36
N GLY A 172 18.83 2.12 -18.26
CA GLY A 172 18.65 3.55 -18.09
C GLY A 172 17.31 3.99 -17.51
N MET A 173 16.43 3.05 -17.12
CA MET A 173 15.07 3.35 -16.69
C MET A 173 15.04 4.39 -15.56
N ASP A 174 14.15 5.38 -15.69
CA ASP A 174 13.91 6.34 -14.62
C ASP A 174 13.16 5.66 -13.47
N MET A 175 13.88 5.43 -12.35
CA MET A 175 13.34 4.83 -11.11
C MET A 175 12.80 5.88 -10.15
N GLY A 176 12.77 7.16 -10.54
CA GLY A 176 12.23 8.25 -9.73
C GLY A 176 10.75 8.04 -9.41
N PHE A 177 10.33 8.58 -8.28
CA PHE A 177 8.94 8.62 -7.85
C PHE A 177 8.61 10.05 -7.45
N ASP A 178 7.60 10.63 -8.10
CA ASP A 178 7.17 11.99 -7.83
C ASP A 178 6.26 11.99 -6.60
N THR A 179 6.70 12.66 -5.53
CA THR A 179 5.97 12.66 -4.25
C THR A 179 4.58 13.28 -4.35
N SER A 180 4.32 14.14 -5.35
CA SER A 180 2.97 14.68 -5.60
C SER A 180 1.95 13.61 -6.01
N ASN A 181 2.41 12.50 -6.61
CA ASN A 181 1.54 11.37 -6.99
C ASN A 181 1.22 10.48 -5.77
N ALA A 182 2.03 10.54 -4.70
CA ALA A 182 1.81 9.78 -3.46
C ALA A 182 0.58 10.27 -2.69
N THR A 183 0.34 11.58 -2.66
CA THR A 183 -0.79 12.22 -1.96
C THR A 183 -2.16 11.90 -2.55
N GLY A 184 -2.22 11.26 -3.73
CA GLY A 184 -3.47 10.81 -4.37
C GLY A 184 -3.82 9.34 -4.13
N ILE A 185 -2.96 8.56 -3.49
CA ILE A 185 -3.12 7.11 -3.32
C ILE A 185 -4.44 6.76 -2.62
N PHE A 186 -4.81 7.54 -1.61
CA PHE A 186 -6.05 7.31 -0.86
C PHE A 186 -7.28 8.02 -1.44
N LYS A 187 -7.14 8.84 -2.49
CA LYS A 187 -8.31 9.30 -3.26
C LYS A 187 -9.01 8.13 -3.96
N MET A 188 -8.28 7.04 -4.22
CA MET A 188 -8.85 5.82 -4.79
C MET A 188 -9.59 4.97 -3.74
N THR A 189 -9.33 5.21 -2.47
CA THR A 189 -9.99 4.59 -1.32
C THR A 189 -10.98 5.53 -0.64
N ALA A 190 -11.00 6.82 -0.96
CA ALA A 190 -11.99 7.76 -0.44
C ALA A 190 -13.30 7.65 -1.24
N ARG A 191 -14.44 7.58 -0.53
CA ARG A 191 -15.77 7.83 -1.13
C ARG A 191 -16.13 9.29 -0.93
#